data_AF-A0A8H7H536-F1
#
_entry.id   AF-A0A8H7H536-F1
#
_cell.length_a   1.000
_cell.length_b   1.000
_cell.length_c   1.000
_cell.angle_alpha   90.00
_cell.angle_beta   90.00
_cell.angle_gamma   90.00
#
_symmetry.space_group_name_H-M   'P 1'
#
loop_
_entity.id
_entity.type
_entity.pdbx_description
1 polymer ?
#
loop_
_entity_poly.entity_id
_entity_poly.type
_entity_poly.pdbx_seq_one_letter_code
_entity_poly.pdbx_strand_id
1 'polypeptide(L)'
;MASYIPPHNPTRPGTADPSTRFQRVPHRSQTAPVRPPPSSSAARSRSYSSSNFARPPSRTGTPSSIERQNRLRAREEERIRRDTAAVELRINHNHDVLVKALDAVSKTAHKESERIRYDLHRLATIVESGATSLTNGINTLESALRKEEARVARDFHYIRQIQDPRKRGPELDCLEATLQESEKQMAYEYTRLQTVRNSELERAESTASSLIQAKRNEEARLARDLQRLHDARAEARRRVDDELASLAHRGLTEWDLPLLHTRVQMLRDMQQDLSAKLDSTFAAFTTQRSKSTTEFNLEARRVTDMRREKKRAIDAEMLRLTKVRNDCRLRIDAEISRFMTAERFTRASQPQSKPQVPPQTQSRTPPRARKTSTSHSYTSSTQYPQYPQFSTERTHQQKSQAQQAREAWQRYEDTWTELSNSDAPVRLNFHNIPWPAFSQPTGVAQLNSRSIGAFLLSSLHDGGGSTRRERIRNAMRLWHPDKWMGRYMGRVDPRHAQSVKDGVNAVARALTELLATA
;
A
#
# COMPACT_ATOMS: atom_id res chain seq x y z
N MET A 1 -27.37 -13.38 43.34
CA MET A 1 -27.92 -12.06 43.76
C MET A 1 -27.30 -11.03 42.85
N ALA A 2 -27.96 -10.72 41.73
CA ALA A 2 -29.03 -9.72 41.59
C ALA A 2 -28.43 -8.29 41.50
N SER A 3 -28.72 -7.41 40.54
CA SER A 3 -29.64 -7.41 39.41
C SER A 3 -29.44 -6.12 38.57
N TYR A 4 -29.61 -6.20 37.23
CA TYR A 4 -30.43 -5.35 36.32
C TYR A 4 -30.28 -3.80 36.32
N ILE A 5 -30.41 -2.99 35.25
CA ILE A 5 -30.58 -3.03 33.77
C ILE A 5 -30.47 -1.53 33.27
N PRO A 6 -30.36 -1.20 31.96
CA PRO A 6 -29.76 0.03 31.38
C PRO A 6 -30.77 1.09 30.88
N PRO A 7 -30.37 2.07 30.04
CA PRO A 7 -30.98 2.11 28.70
C PRO A 7 -30.12 2.62 27.51
N HIS A 8 -30.40 1.97 26.37
CA HIS A 8 -30.62 2.43 24.99
C HIS A 8 -29.58 3.11 24.06
N ASN A 9 -29.49 2.42 22.91
CA ASN A 9 -28.89 2.62 21.60
C ASN A 9 -29.55 3.78 20.80
N PRO A 10 -28.92 4.32 19.74
CA PRO A 10 -29.40 3.93 18.40
C PRO A 10 -28.33 3.78 17.30
N THR A 11 -28.51 2.70 16.54
CA THR A 11 -28.54 2.63 15.06
C THR A 11 -27.36 3.16 14.23
N ARG A 12 -26.56 2.23 13.70
CA ARG A 12 -25.82 2.35 12.43
C ARG A 12 -26.31 1.24 11.50
N PRO A 13 -26.56 1.53 10.21
CA PRO A 13 -25.80 0.81 9.21
C PRO A 13 -25.37 1.71 8.05
N GLY A 14 -24.11 1.59 7.65
CA GLY A 14 -23.54 2.34 6.52
C GLY A 14 -22.33 1.61 5.97
N THR A 15 -22.58 0.65 5.09
CA THR A 15 -21.59 -0.01 4.24
C THR A 15 -22.30 -0.40 2.96
N ALA A 16 -22.02 0.29 1.86
CA ALA A 16 -22.24 -0.20 0.50
C ALA A 16 -21.42 0.66 -0.48
N ASP A 17 -20.35 0.04 -0.96
CA ASP A 17 -19.81 -0.04 -2.33
C ASP A 17 -20.26 0.98 -3.41
N PRO A 18 -19.33 1.48 -4.26
CA PRO A 18 -19.65 2.25 -5.45
C PRO A 18 -19.65 1.36 -6.70
N SER A 19 -20.79 1.20 -7.35
CA SER A 19 -20.94 1.10 -8.83
C SER A 19 -22.28 0.49 -9.19
N THR A 20 -23.20 1.30 -9.70
CA THR A 20 -23.91 1.10 -10.99
C THR A 20 -25.16 1.99 -11.03
N ARG A 21 -25.47 2.41 -12.27
CA ARG A 21 -26.83 2.52 -12.82
C ARG A 21 -27.41 3.94 -12.98
N PHE A 22 -27.31 4.38 -14.24
CA PHE A 22 -28.38 4.89 -15.09
C PHE A 22 -29.38 5.91 -14.52
N GLN A 23 -29.32 7.10 -15.12
CA GLN A 23 -30.43 7.86 -15.71
C GLN A 23 -31.84 7.48 -15.24
N ARG A 24 -32.49 8.43 -14.55
CA ARG A 24 -33.89 8.78 -14.80
C ARG A 24 -34.17 10.22 -14.36
N VAL A 25 -34.85 10.91 -15.27
CA VAL A 25 -35.34 12.28 -15.25
C VAL A 25 -36.41 12.49 -14.17
N PRO A 26 -36.52 13.67 -13.53
CA PRO A 26 -37.72 14.06 -12.83
C PRO A 26 -38.59 15.06 -13.61
N HIS A 27 -39.88 14.91 -13.34
CA HIS A 27 -41.06 15.60 -13.83
C HIS A 27 -41.04 17.12 -13.75
N ARG A 28 -41.78 17.76 -14.66
CA ARG A 28 -42.60 18.94 -14.30
C ARG A 28 -43.94 18.90 -15.04
N SER A 29 -44.96 18.50 -14.29
CA SER A 29 -46.37 18.71 -14.57
C SER A 29 -46.75 20.15 -14.18
N GLN A 30 -47.46 20.84 -15.05
CA GLN A 30 -48.42 21.87 -14.66
C GLN A 30 -49.73 21.65 -15.40
N THR A 31 -50.79 21.89 -14.64
CA THR A 31 -52.17 21.47 -14.80
C THR A 31 -53.06 22.60 -15.35
N ALA A 32 -54.03 22.20 -16.19
CA ALA A 32 -55.42 22.69 -16.29
C ALA A 32 -55.72 24.07 -16.95
N PRO A 33 -56.97 24.33 -17.43
CA PRO A 33 -58.16 23.47 -17.36
C PRO A 33 -58.93 23.21 -18.68
N VAL A 34 -59.71 22.14 -18.62
CA VAL A 34 -60.74 21.69 -19.54
C VAL A 34 -62.00 22.57 -19.41
N ARG A 35 -62.59 22.99 -20.53
CA ARG A 35 -63.96 23.52 -20.61
C ARG A 35 -64.80 22.57 -21.50
N PRO A 36 -66.01 22.15 -21.06
CA PRO A 36 -66.80 21.14 -21.76
C PRO A 36 -67.59 21.72 -22.97
N PRO A 37 -68.10 20.87 -23.88
CA PRO A 37 -68.78 21.32 -25.09
C PRO A 37 -70.24 21.71 -24.80
N PRO A 38 -70.87 22.62 -25.57
CA PRO A 38 -72.30 22.79 -25.50
C PRO A 38 -73.01 21.76 -26.40
N SER A 39 -73.75 20.87 -25.76
CA SER A 39 -74.82 20.06 -26.33
C SER A 39 -76.07 20.91 -26.61
N SER A 40 -76.62 20.69 -27.81
CA SER A 40 -78.02 20.78 -28.27
C SER A 40 -79.10 21.48 -27.42
N SER A 41 -79.92 22.24 -28.16
CA SER A 41 -81.34 22.53 -27.94
C SER A 41 -81.72 23.65 -26.95
N ALA A 42 -82.11 24.78 -27.53
CA ALA A 42 -83.24 25.56 -27.02
C ALA A 42 -84.09 25.98 -28.22
N ALA A 43 -85.17 25.24 -28.42
CA ALA A 43 -86.30 25.64 -29.20
C ALA A 43 -86.75 27.06 -28.83
N ARG A 44 -86.70 27.97 -29.80
CA ARG A 44 -87.61 29.12 -29.83
C ARG A 44 -88.45 29.01 -31.08
N SER A 45 -89.54 28.25 -30.90
CA SER A 45 -90.78 28.40 -31.64
C SER A 45 -91.15 29.88 -31.69
N ARG A 46 -90.88 30.54 -32.82
CA ARG A 46 -91.68 31.68 -33.26
C ARG A 46 -92.70 31.13 -34.24
N SER A 47 -93.81 30.70 -33.65
CA SER A 47 -95.11 30.57 -34.28
C SER A 47 -95.41 31.83 -35.10
N TYR A 48 -95.22 31.77 -36.41
CA TYR A 48 -95.98 32.61 -37.32
C TYR A 48 -97.39 32.02 -37.37
N SER A 49 -98.27 32.58 -36.54
CA SER A 49 -99.71 32.41 -36.70
C SER A 49 -100.11 32.81 -38.10
N SER A 50 -100.51 31.80 -38.87
CA SER A 50 -101.44 31.93 -39.97
C SER A 50 -102.79 32.42 -39.41
N SER A 51 -102.97 33.74 -39.29
CA SER A 51 -104.29 34.36 -39.22
C SER A 51 -104.18 35.87 -39.36
N ASN A 52 -103.95 36.35 -40.58
CA ASN A 52 -104.54 37.62 -40.98
C ASN A 52 -105.28 37.36 -42.27
N PHE A 53 -106.59 37.23 -42.12
CA PHE A 53 -107.60 37.31 -43.17
C PHE A 53 -107.25 38.52 -44.06
N ALA A 54 -106.62 38.24 -45.20
CA ALA A 54 -106.75 39.09 -46.35
C ALA A 54 -108.24 39.08 -46.70
N ARG A 55 -108.92 40.17 -46.36
CA ARG A 55 -110.20 40.55 -46.97
C ARG A 55 -110.01 40.49 -48.50
N PRO A 56 -110.90 39.87 -49.28
CA PRO A 56 -110.86 40.02 -50.73
C PRO A 56 -111.07 41.50 -51.09
N PRO A 57 -110.58 41.93 -52.26
CA PRO A 57 -110.04 43.25 -52.48
C PRO A 57 -111.15 44.31 -52.57
N SER A 58 -110.96 45.48 -51.98
CA SER A 58 -111.54 46.67 -52.59
C SER A 58 -110.71 46.99 -53.83
N ARG A 59 -111.16 46.38 -54.93
CA ARG A 59 -110.73 46.58 -56.31
C ARG A 59 -111.11 48.00 -56.75
N THR A 60 -110.56 48.99 -56.07
CA THR A 60 -110.74 50.43 -56.36
C THR A 60 -109.47 51.18 -56.00
N GLY A 61 -108.30 50.58 -56.25
CA GLY A 61 -107.13 51.36 -56.57
C GLY A 61 -107.25 51.73 -58.04
N THR A 62 -107.25 53.01 -58.37
CA THR A 62 -107.14 53.44 -59.77
C THR A 62 -105.95 52.72 -60.40
N PRO A 63 -106.00 52.37 -61.69
CA PRO A 63 -104.95 51.58 -62.36
C PRO A 63 -103.53 52.07 -62.05
N SER A 64 -103.36 53.39 -61.93
CA SER A 64 -102.12 54.08 -61.59
C SER A 64 -101.54 53.76 -60.19
N SER A 65 -102.36 53.57 -59.15
CA SER A 65 -101.90 53.29 -57.78
C SER A 65 -101.40 51.85 -57.62
N ILE A 66 -102.14 50.90 -58.19
CA ILE A 66 -101.75 49.47 -58.24
C ILE A 66 -100.46 49.31 -59.04
N GLU A 67 -100.34 50.02 -60.15
CA GLU A 67 -99.14 50.00 -60.98
C GLU A 67 -97.92 50.59 -60.26
N ARG A 68 -98.09 51.69 -59.50
CA ARG A 68 -97.02 52.28 -58.68
C ARG A 68 -96.54 51.33 -57.58
N GLN A 69 -97.46 50.65 -56.90
CA GLN A 69 -97.13 49.71 -55.83
C GLN A 69 -96.46 48.44 -56.37
N ASN A 70 -96.89 47.96 -57.54
CA ASN A 70 -96.22 46.87 -58.26
C ASN A 70 -94.81 47.26 -58.71
N ARG A 71 -94.59 48.50 -59.19
CA ARG A 71 -93.25 49.00 -59.54
C ARG A 71 -92.33 49.11 -58.33
N LEU A 72 -92.84 49.52 -57.17
CA LEU A 72 -92.05 49.58 -55.93
C LEU A 72 -91.71 48.18 -55.41
N ARG A 73 -92.66 47.25 -55.40
CA ARG A 73 -92.39 45.83 -55.07
C ARG A 73 -91.38 45.22 -56.02
N ALA A 74 -91.52 45.44 -57.32
CA ALA A 74 -90.55 44.95 -58.31
C ALA A 74 -89.14 45.53 -58.07
N ARG A 75 -89.03 46.80 -57.68
CA ARG A 75 -87.74 47.42 -57.32
C ARG A 75 -87.15 46.85 -56.03
N GLU A 76 -87.97 46.59 -55.01
CA GLU A 76 -87.52 45.99 -53.75
C GLU A 76 -87.13 44.52 -53.94
N GLU A 77 -87.90 43.74 -54.71
CA GLU A 77 -87.57 42.37 -55.10
C GLU A 77 -86.28 42.32 -55.92
N GLU A 78 -86.08 43.28 -56.82
CA GLU A 78 -84.83 43.41 -57.57
C GLU A 78 -83.65 43.76 -56.66
N ARG A 79 -83.85 44.63 -55.66
CA ARG A 79 -82.82 44.95 -54.65
C ARG A 79 -82.47 43.73 -53.80
N ILE A 80 -83.46 43.02 -53.28
CA ILE A 80 -83.26 41.78 -52.52
C ILE A 80 -82.54 40.73 -53.38
N ARG A 81 -82.90 40.58 -54.66
CA ARG A 81 -82.18 39.68 -55.57
C ARG A 81 -80.71 40.07 -55.76
N ARG A 82 -80.40 41.36 -55.92
CA ARG A 82 -79.01 41.84 -56.00
C ARG A 82 -78.24 41.62 -54.70
N ASP A 83 -78.84 41.95 -53.56
CA ASP A 83 -78.21 41.77 -52.25
C ASP A 83 -77.97 40.28 -51.96
N THR A 84 -78.93 39.41 -52.32
CA THR A 84 -78.80 37.96 -52.20
C THR A 84 -77.69 37.43 -53.12
N ALA A 85 -77.65 37.86 -54.39
CA ALA A 85 -76.59 37.48 -55.32
C ALA A 85 -75.20 37.98 -54.87
N ALA A 86 -75.12 39.17 -54.27
CA ALA A 86 -73.89 39.71 -53.71
C ALA A 86 -73.41 38.90 -52.49
N VAL A 87 -74.34 38.45 -51.64
CA VAL A 87 -74.03 37.54 -50.52
C VAL A 87 -73.58 36.18 -51.02
N GLU A 88 -74.25 35.60 -52.02
CA GLU A 88 -73.86 34.34 -52.65
C GLU A 88 -72.47 34.42 -53.27
N LEU A 89 -72.15 35.50 -53.99
CA LEU A 89 -70.81 35.74 -54.53
C LEU A 89 -69.75 35.81 -53.42
N ARG A 90 -70.04 36.45 -52.29
CA ARG A 90 -69.14 36.51 -51.14
C ARG A 90 -68.97 35.15 -50.46
N ILE A 91 -70.05 34.36 -50.34
CA ILE A 91 -69.99 32.99 -49.81
C ILE A 91 -69.12 32.13 -50.72
N ASN A 92 -69.33 32.19 -52.03
CA ASN A 92 -68.54 31.44 -53.02
C ASN A 92 -67.07 31.86 -53.00
N HIS A 93 -66.79 33.16 -52.92
CA HIS A 93 -65.43 33.66 -52.79
C HIS A 93 -64.75 33.18 -51.50
N ASN A 94 -65.44 33.27 -50.35
CA ASN A 94 -64.92 32.79 -49.08
C ASN A 94 -64.70 31.26 -49.10
N HIS A 95 -65.61 30.50 -49.72
CA HIS A 95 -65.45 29.06 -49.90
C HIS A 95 -64.19 28.75 -50.74
N ASP A 96 -63.99 29.45 -51.84
CA ASP A 96 -62.83 29.25 -52.72
C ASP A 96 -61.50 29.62 -52.02
N VAL A 97 -61.51 30.69 -51.21
CA VAL A 97 -60.36 31.07 -50.36
C VAL A 97 -60.07 29.99 -49.31
N LEU A 98 -61.10 29.46 -48.64
CA LEU A 98 -60.94 28.39 -47.65
C LEU A 98 -60.44 27.09 -48.28
N VAL A 99 -60.94 26.73 -49.47
CA VAL A 99 -60.47 25.55 -50.22
C VAL A 99 -59.00 25.71 -50.61
N LYS A 100 -58.59 26.88 -51.11
CA LYS A 100 -57.18 27.17 -51.43
C LYS A 100 -56.28 27.17 -50.19
N ALA A 101 -56.76 27.71 -49.07
CA ALA A 101 -56.03 27.65 -47.80
C ALA A 101 -55.87 26.22 -47.29
N LEU A 102 -56.92 25.40 -47.40
CA LEU A 102 -56.89 23.99 -47.01
C LEU A 102 -55.94 23.18 -47.91
N ASP A 103 -55.94 23.43 -49.22
CA ASP A 103 -55.00 22.82 -50.16
C ASP A 103 -53.55 23.22 -49.85
N ALA A 104 -53.29 24.48 -49.51
CA ALA A 104 -51.97 24.93 -49.08
C ALA A 104 -51.52 24.22 -47.79
N VAL A 105 -52.39 24.11 -46.78
CA VAL A 105 -52.11 23.38 -45.54
C VAL A 105 -51.86 21.89 -45.79
N SER A 106 -52.65 21.27 -46.68
CA SER A 106 -52.48 19.87 -47.09
C SER A 106 -51.12 19.64 -47.77
N LYS A 107 -50.71 20.54 -48.68
CA LYS A 107 -49.41 20.49 -49.35
C LYS A 107 -48.25 20.66 -48.35
N THR A 108 -48.37 21.58 -47.39
CA THR A 108 -47.34 21.73 -46.34
C THR A 108 -47.26 20.49 -45.44
N ALA A 109 -48.40 19.95 -45.02
CA ALA A 109 -48.45 18.73 -44.20
C ALA A 109 -47.88 17.52 -44.94
N HIS A 110 -48.16 17.39 -46.24
CA HIS A 110 -47.58 16.35 -47.07
C HIS A 110 -46.04 16.48 -47.16
N LYS A 111 -45.54 17.70 -47.41
CA LYS A 111 -44.10 17.98 -47.45
C LYS A 111 -43.40 17.69 -46.12
N GLU A 112 -44.03 18.02 -45.00
CA GLU A 112 -43.52 17.66 -43.67
C GLU A 112 -43.55 16.15 -43.43
N SER A 113 -44.61 15.46 -43.86
CA SER A 113 -44.69 13.99 -43.75
C SER A 113 -43.58 13.28 -44.54
N GLU A 114 -43.23 13.80 -45.73
CA GLU A 114 -42.11 13.25 -46.52
C GLU A 114 -40.75 13.50 -45.87
N ARG A 115 -40.56 14.69 -45.26
CA ARG A 115 -39.34 14.95 -44.48
C ARG A 115 -39.21 14.00 -43.30
N ILE A 116 -40.29 13.80 -42.55
CA ILE A 116 -40.31 12.86 -41.43
C ILE A 116 -40.01 11.44 -41.90
N ARG A 117 -40.61 10.98 -43.02
CA ARG A 117 -40.31 9.68 -43.63
C ARG A 117 -38.83 9.54 -43.97
N TYR A 118 -38.26 10.54 -44.62
CA TYR A 118 -36.84 10.56 -44.97
C TYR A 118 -35.93 10.51 -43.74
N ASP A 119 -36.22 11.32 -42.72
CA ASP A 119 -35.43 11.34 -41.48
C ASP A 119 -35.53 10.02 -40.72
N LEU A 120 -36.70 9.39 -40.68
CA LEU A 120 -36.88 8.06 -40.09
C LEU A 120 -36.08 6.99 -40.84
N HIS A 121 -36.08 7.02 -42.17
CA HIS A 121 -35.29 6.09 -42.98
C HIS A 121 -33.78 6.29 -42.76
N ARG A 122 -33.32 7.54 -42.66
CA ARG A 122 -31.94 7.88 -42.34
C ARG A 122 -31.54 7.42 -40.92
N LEU A 123 -32.43 7.55 -39.94
CA LEU A 123 -32.18 7.04 -38.59
C LEU A 123 -32.13 5.52 -38.56
N ALA A 124 -33.00 4.83 -39.29
CA ALA A 124 -32.99 3.36 -39.40
C ALA A 124 -31.65 2.85 -39.96
N THR A 125 -31.14 3.45 -41.03
CA THR A 125 -29.85 3.07 -41.63
C THR A 125 -28.66 3.34 -40.71
N ILE A 126 -28.68 4.43 -39.92
CA ILE A 126 -27.65 4.69 -38.90
C ILE A 126 -27.70 3.63 -37.79
N VAL A 127 -28.89 3.22 -37.35
CA VAL A 127 -29.04 2.19 -36.31
C VAL A 127 -28.58 0.83 -36.84
N GLU A 128 -28.93 0.45 -38.07
CA GLU A 128 -28.50 -0.81 -38.69
C GLU A 128 -26.98 -0.87 -38.89
N SER A 129 -26.37 0.22 -39.38
CA SER A 129 -24.90 0.32 -39.51
C SER A 129 -24.20 0.31 -38.14
N GLY A 130 -24.77 0.96 -37.12
CA GLY A 130 -24.30 0.89 -35.74
C GLY A 130 -24.37 -0.52 -35.16
N ALA A 131 -25.48 -1.24 -35.39
CA ALA A 131 -25.69 -2.59 -34.90
C ALA A 131 -24.73 -3.61 -35.56
N THR A 132 -24.50 -3.48 -36.87
CA THR A 132 -23.53 -4.32 -37.59
C THR A 132 -22.09 -4.07 -37.13
N SER A 133 -21.70 -2.81 -36.92
CA SER A 133 -20.40 -2.45 -36.35
C SER A 133 -20.20 -3.01 -34.94
N LEU A 134 -21.22 -2.90 -34.07
CA LEU A 134 -21.19 -3.47 -32.73
C LEU A 134 -21.06 -4.99 -32.76
N THR A 135 -21.81 -5.66 -33.64
CA THR A 135 -21.76 -7.12 -33.82
C THR A 135 -20.37 -7.57 -34.27
N ASN A 136 -19.76 -6.85 -35.21
CA ASN A 136 -18.39 -7.11 -35.64
C ASN A 136 -17.38 -6.90 -34.50
N GLY A 137 -17.54 -5.83 -33.72
CA GLY A 137 -16.73 -5.58 -32.52
C GLY A 137 -16.82 -6.72 -31.50
N ILE A 138 -18.05 -7.19 -31.20
CA ILE A 138 -18.31 -8.33 -30.31
C ILE A 138 -17.63 -9.59 -30.84
N ASN A 139 -17.81 -9.93 -32.12
CA ASN A 139 -17.18 -11.11 -32.73
C ASN A 139 -15.65 -11.05 -32.67
N THR A 140 -15.08 -9.86 -32.85
CA THR A 140 -13.62 -9.66 -32.77
C THR A 140 -13.12 -9.89 -31.34
N LEU A 141 -13.82 -9.34 -30.34
CA LEU A 141 -13.51 -9.54 -28.92
C LEU A 141 -13.66 -11.01 -28.51
N GLU A 142 -14.70 -11.70 -28.95
CA GLU A 142 -14.85 -13.14 -28.69
C GLU A 142 -13.72 -13.96 -29.31
N SER A 143 -13.29 -13.61 -30.53
CA SER A 143 -12.17 -14.30 -31.18
C SER A 143 -10.84 -14.07 -30.43
N ALA A 144 -10.64 -12.88 -29.86
CA ALA A 144 -9.49 -12.56 -29.03
C ALA A 144 -9.54 -13.31 -27.69
N LEU A 145 -10.71 -13.37 -27.05
CA LEU A 145 -10.91 -14.13 -25.82
C LEU A 145 -10.59 -15.62 -26.01
N ARG A 146 -11.11 -16.26 -27.08
CA ARG A 146 -10.80 -17.67 -27.38
C ARG A 146 -9.31 -17.91 -27.61
N LYS A 147 -8.58 -16.95 -28.20
CA LYS A 147 -7.11 -17.05 -28.38
C LYS A 147 -6.36 -16.98 -27.05
N GLU A 148 -6.80 -16.10 -26.15
CA GLU A 148 -6.24 -15.98 -24.80
C GLU A 148 -6.52 -17.23 -23.96
N GLU A 149 -7.75 -17.74 -23.98
CA GLU A 149 -8.11 -19.01 -23.33
C GLU A 149 -7.26 -20.18 -23.82
N ALA A 150 -7.04 -20.27 -25.14
CA ALA A 150 -6.15 -21.28 -25.71
C ALA A 150 -4.68 -21.09 -25.29
N ARG A 151 -4.22 -19.85 -25.09
CA ARG A 151 -2.87 -19.59 -24.56
C ARG A 151 -2.75 -20.04 -23.11
N VAL A 152 -3.70 -19.66 -22.27
CA VAL A 152 -3.75 -20.07 -20.86
C VAL A 152 -3.79 -21.59 -20.74
N ALA A 153 -4.59 -22.28 -21.57
CA ALA A 153 -4.62 -23.74 -21.60
C ALA A 153 -3.26 -24.37 -21.95
N ARG A 154 -2.50 -23.77 -22.89
CA ARG A 154 -1.13 -24.20 -23.20
C ARG A 154 -0.17 -23.97 -22.04
N ASP A 155 -0.27 -22.83 -21.38
CA ASP A 155 0.58 -22.49 -20.23
C ASP A 155 0.31 -23.44 -19.05
N PHE A 156 -0.95 -23.79 -18.79
CA PHE A 156 -1.32 -24.81 -17.80
C PHE A 156 -0.80 -26.20 -18.17
N HIS A 157 -0.87 -26.59 -19.45
CA HIS A 157 -0.28 -27.83 -19.91
C HIS A 157 1.25 -27.85 -19.74
N TYR A 158 1.91 -26.72 -19.98
CA TYR A 158 3.34 -26.52 -19.81
C TYR A 158 3.78 -26.65 -18.34
N ILE A 159 3.06 -26.01 -17.42
CA ILE A 159 3.29 -26.13 -15.97
C ILE A 159 3.14 -27.59 -15.53
N ARG A 160 2.12 -28.29 -16.05
CA ARG A 160 1.88 -29.71 -15.73
C ARG A 160 3.00 -30.62 -16.23
N GLN A 161 3.64 -30.31 -17.36
CA GLN A 161 4.78 -31.07 -17.87
C GLN A 161 6.07 -30.85 -17.05
N ILE A 162 6.28 -29.66 -16.50
CA ILE A 162 7.43 -29.37 -15.61
C ILE A 162 7.30 -30.10 -14.26
N GLN A 163 6.05 -30.30 -13.81
CA GLN A 163 5.74 -31.02 -12.58
C GLN A 163 5.67 -32.54 -12.76
N ASP A 164 5.79 -33.07 -13.99
CA ASP A 164 5.70 -34.50 -14.26
C ASP A 164 7.07 -35.19 -14.02
N PRO A 165 7.22 -36.01 -12.95
CA PRO A 165 8.50 -36.60 -12.56
C PRO A 165 9.08 -37.56 -13.62
N ARG A 166 8.27 -37.99 -14.61
CA ARG A 166 8.75 -38.86 -15.70
C ARG A 166 9.50 -38.11 -16.81
N LYS A 167 9.44 -36.78 -16.83
CA LYS A 167 10.12 -35.90 -17.81
C LYS A 167 11.23 -35.05 -17.20
N ARG A 168 11.33 -34.99 -15.86
CA ARG A 168 12.53 -34.51 -15.17
C ARG A 168 13.67 -35.49 -15.47
N GLY A 169 14.81 -34.97 -15.93
CA GLY A 169 15.98 -35.82 -16.13
C GLY A 169 16.47 -36.36 -14.78
N PRO A 170 17.02 -37.59 -14.73
CA PRO A 170 17.54 -38.19 -13.49
C PRO A 170 18.63 -37.34 -12.81
N GLU A 171 19.26 -36.44 -13.57
CA GLU A 171 20.25 -35.47 -13.13
C GLU A 171 19.64 -34.35 -12.27
N LEU A 172 18.43 -33.89 -12.59
CA LEU A 172 17.68 -32.89 -11.82
C LEU A 172 17.15 -33.48 -10.51
N ASP A 173 16.67 -34.72 -10.54
CA ASP A 173 16.23 -35.42 -9.32
C ASP A 173 17.41 -35.76 -8.41
N CYS A 174 18.58 -36.12 -8.97
CA CYS A 174 19.81 -36.30 -8.20
C CYS A 174 20.26 -34.99 -7.54
N LEU A 175 20.24 -33.87 -8.28
CA LEU A 175 20.60 -32.56 -7.74
C LEU A 175 19.62 -32.09 -6.66
N GLU A 176 18.32 -32.29 -6.84
CA GLU A 176 17.31 -31.96 -5.82
C GLU A 176 17.46 -32.84 -4.57
N ALA A 177 17.77 -34.13 -4.73
CA ALA A 177 18.08 -35.02 -3.61
C ALA A 177 19.35 -34.58 -2.87
N THR A 178 20.41 -34.19 -3.59
CA THR A 178 21.64 -33.66 -2.96
C THR A 178 21.40 -32.33 -2.26
N LEU A 179 20.51 -31.47 -2.77
CA LEU A 179 20.09 -30.25 -2.10
C LEU A 179 19.37 -30.57 -0.80
N GLN A 180 18.37 -31.45 -0.84
CA GLN A 180 17.60 -31.84 0.34
C GLN A 180 18.50 -32.48 1.42
N GLU A 181 19.45 -33.32 1.01
CA GLU A 181 20.43 -33.91 1.93
C GLU A 181 21.36 -32.83 2.52
N SER A 182 21.82 -31.88 1.71
CA SER A 182 22.60 -30.74 2.20
C SER A 182 21.78 -29.86 3.16
N GLU A 183 20.51 -29.62 2.88
CA GLU A 183 19.62 -28.82 3.75
C GLU A 183 19.38 -29.51 5.09
N LYS A 184 19.23 -30.84 5.10
CA LYS A 184 19.13 -31.64 6.33
C LYS A 184 20.42 -31.59 7.15
N GLN A 185 21.57 -31.79 6.51
CA GLN A 185 22.87 -31.71 7.18
C GLN A 185 23.12 -30.31 7.77
N MET A 186 22.74 -29.27 7.03
CA MET A 186 22.84 -27.89 7.47
C MET A 186 21.89 -27.57 8.63
N ALA A 187 20.66 -28.07 8.59
CA ALA A 187 19.72 -27.95 9.70
C ALA A 187 20.26 -28.65 10.97
N TYR A 188 20.86 -29.84 10.81
CA TYR A 188 21.51 -30.55 11.89
C TYR A 188 22.68 -29.76 12.50
N GLU A 189 23.61 -29.26 11.68
CA GLU A 189 24.74 -28.46 12.17
C GLU A 189 24.28 -27.14 12.79
N TYR A 190 23.25 -26.49 12.24
CA TYR A 190 22.65 -25.30 12.83
C TYR A 190 22.08 -25.58 14.22
N THR A 191 21.28 -26.64 14.37
CA THR A 191 20.72 -27.05 15.67
C THR A 191 21.84 -27.41 16.64
N ARG A 192 22.85 -28.16 16.20
CA ARG A 192 24.02 -28.49 17.01
C ARG A 192 24.76 -27.25 17.50
N LEU A 193 25.09 -26.31 16.61
CA LEU A 193 25.75 -25.06 17.00
C LEU A 193 24.88 -24.22 17.95
N GLN A 194 23.56 -24.23 17.78
CA GLN A 194 22.65 -23.54 18.68
C GLN A 194 22.60 -24.18 20.07
N THR A 195 22.63 -25.51 20.17
CA THR A 195 22.74 -26.21 21.47
C THR A 195 24.07 -25.91 22.15
N VAL A 196 25.18 -25.92 21.41
CA VAL A 196 26.51 -25.55 21.93
C VAL A 196 26.49 -24.11 22.43
N ARG A 197 25.97 -23.17 21.63
CA ARG A 197 25.82 -21.75 22.01
C ARG A 197 25.04 -21.59 23.32
N ASN A 198 23.92 -22.27 23.47
CA ASN A 198 23.09 -22.19 24.67
C ASN A 198 23.84 -22.77 25.89
N SER A 199 24.46 -23.94 25.74
CA SER A 199 25.24 -24.54 26.83
C SER A 199 26.44 -23.68 27.25
N GLU A 200 27.11 -23.02 26.30
CA GLU A 200 28.22 -22.10 26.57
C GLU A 200 27.72 -20.83 27.28
N LEU A 201 26.54 -20.33 26.89
CA LEU A 201 25.91 -19.19 27.54
C LEU A 201 25.54 -19.53 29.00
N GLU A 202 24.97 -20.70 29.26
CA GLU A 202 24.65 -21.18 30.61
C GLU A 202 25.91 -21.36 31.48
N ARG A 203 26.98 -21.99 30.96
CA ARG A 203 28.28 -22.09 31.68
C ARG A 203 28.83 -20.71 31.99
N ALA A 204 28.72 -19.78 31.04
CA ALA A 204 29.20 -18.43 31.22
C ALA A 204 28.38 -17.71 32.31
N GLU A 205 27.05 -17.77 32.27
CA GLU A 205 26.18 -17.18 33.30
C GLU A 205 26.42 -17.77 34.68
N SER A 206 26.65 -19.07 34.78
CA SER A 206 27.03 -19.76 36.02
C SER A 206 28.35 -19.21 36.58
N THR A 207 29.40 -19.11 35.75
CA THR A 207 30.70 -18.56 36.18
C THR A 207 30.61 -17.09 36.61
N ALA A 208 29.84 -16.26 35.90
CA ALA A 208 29.61 -14.87 36.32
C ALA A 208 28.82 -14.79 37.63
N SER A 209 27.79 -15.63 37.81
CA SER A 209 27.02 -15.67 39.05
C SER A 209 27.90 -16.09 40.23
N SER A 210 28.78 -17.07 40.04
CA SER A 210 29.77 -17.48 41.04
C SER A 210 30.73 -16.34 41.39
N LEU A 211 31.23 -15.58 40.40
CA LEU A 211 32.12 -14.44 40.64
C LEU A 211 31.39 -13.30 41.39
N ILE A 212 30.16 -12.99 41.02
CA ILE A 212 29.33 -11.99 41.72
C ILE A 212 29.10 -12.42 43.17
N GLN A 213 28.82 -13.69 43.40
CA GLN A 213 28.61 -14.21 44.76
C GLN A 213 29.89 -14.17 45.58
N ALA A 214 31.03 -14.57 45.01
CA ALA A 214 32.33 -14.47 45.66
C ALA A 214 32.66 -13.00 46.04
N LYS A 215 32.40 -12.05 45.13
CA LYS A 215 32.56 -10.62 45.40
C LYS A 215 31.70 -10.15 46.57
N ARG A 216 30.40 -10.53 46.59
CA ARG A 216 29.50 -10.18 47.69
C ARG A 216 29.95 -10.75 49.03
N ASN A 217 30.44 -11.99 49.04
CA ASN A 217 30.95 -12.64 50.24
C ASN A 217 32.18 -11.92 50.79
N GLU A 218 33.11 -11.54 49.91
CA GLU A 218 34.29 -10.76 50.29
C GLU A 218 33.92 -9.34 50.75
N GLU A 219 33.00 -8.64 50.06
CA GLU A 219 32.49 -7.34 50.51
C GLU A 219 31.84 -7.41 51.90
N ALA A 220 31.06 -8.46 52.17
CA ALA A 220 30.45 -8.71 53.48
C ALA A 220 31.48 -9.07 54.56
N ARG A 221 32.56 -9.78 54.21
CA ARG A 221 33.69 -10.04 55.11
C ARG A 221 34.41 -8.75 55.46
N LEU A 222 34.80 -7.96 54.45
CA LEU A 222 35.49 -6.67 54.62
C LEU A 222 34.63 -5.68 55.43
N ALA A 223 33.31 -5.66 55.24
CA ALA A 223 32.41 -4.82 56.04
C ALA A 223 32.40 -5.21 57.53
N ARG A 224 32.41 -6.53 57.84
CA ARG A 224 32.51 -7.02 59.22
C ARG A 224 33.84 -6.66 59.86
N ASP A 225 34.94 -6.80 59.14
CA ASP A 225 36.28 -6.47 59.65
C ASP A 225 36.42 -4.96 59.89
N LEU A 226 35.87 -4.11 59.02
CA LEU A 226 35.79 -2.66 59.24
C LEU A 226 34.96 -2.32 60.49
N GLN A 227 33.82 -2.95 60.68
CA GLN A 227 32.98 -2.73 61.87
C GLN A 227 33.75 -3.09 63.15
N ARG A 228 34.45 -4.23 63.16
CA ARG A 228 35.28 -4.65 64.30
C ARG A 228 36.37 -3.64 64.65
N LEU A 229 37.01 -3.05 63.65
CA LEU A 229 38.01 -1.99 63.87
C LEU A 229 37.37 -0.72 64.43
N HIS A 230 36.19 -0.33 63.95
CA HIS A 230 35.43 0.79 64.51
C HIS A 230 35.04 0.55 65.97
N ASP A 231 34.53 -0.63 66.30
CA ASP A 231 34.12 -1.01 67.65
C ASP A 231 35.34 -1.04 68.59
N ALA A 232 36.46 -1.62 68.16
CA ALA A 232 37.72 -1.63 68.91
C ALA A 232 38.24 -0.21 69.17
N ARG A 233 38.13 0.69 68.19
CA ARG A 233 38.50 2.11 68.36
C ARG A 233 37.59 2.84 69.34
N ALA A 234 36.29 2.58 69.31
CA ALA A 234 35.33 3.16 70.23
C ALA A 234 35.56 2.68 71.67
N GLU A 235 35.82 1.39 71.84
CA GLU A 235 36.16 0.77 73.13
C GLU A 235 37.46 1.33 73.72
N ALA A 236 38.50 1.48 72.91
CA ALA A 236 39.76 2.10 73.34
C ALA A 236 39.55 3.55 73.82
N ARG A 237 38.69 4.33 73.15
CA ARG A 237 38.34 5.70 73.57
C ARG A 237 37.61 5.69 74.91
N ARG A 238 36.59 4.84 75.08
CA ARG A 238 35.86 4.71 76.35
C ARG A 238 36.77 4.40 77.53
N ARG A 239 37.72 3.46 77.35
CA ARG A 239 38.68 3.12 78.42
C ARG A 239 39.54 4.31 78.85
N VAL A 240 39.97 5.13 77.89
CA VAL A 240 40.71 6.37 78.20
C VAL A 240 39.82 7.37 78.93
N ASP A 241 38.57 7.55 78.49
CA ASP A 241 37.61 8.45 79.13
C ASP A 241 37.28 8.00 80.57
N ASP A 242 37.10 6.69 80.80
CA ASP A 242 36.86 6.09 82.11
C ASP A 242 38.08 6.25 83.04
N GLU A 243 39.30 6.03 82.53
CA GLU A 243 40.53 6.30 83.30
C GLU A 243 40.65 7.78 83.68
N LEU A 244 40.39 8.71 82.75
CA LEU A 244 40.40 10.14 83.02
C LEU A 244 39.35 10.55 84.06
N ALA A 245 38.13 10.00 83.98
CA ALA A 245 37.07 10.22 84.96
C ALA A 245 37.46 9.69 86.35
N SER A 246 38.08 8.50 86.41
CA SER A 246 38.55 7.90 87.66
C SER A 246 39.63 8.74 88.34
N LEU A 247 40.53 9.36 87.57
CA LEU A 247 41.55 10.28 88.08
C LEU A 247 40.95 11.59 88.58
N ALA A 248 39.92 12.11 87.91
CA ALA A 248 39.21 13.32 88.34
C ALA A 248 38.46 13.14 89.67
N HIS A 249 37.96 11.92 89.96
CA HIS A 249 37.24 11.63 91.21
C HIS A 249 38.14 11.43 92.44
N ARG A 250 39.46 11.31 92.28
CA ARG A 250 40.38 10.99 93.39
C ARG A 250 40.75 12.17 94.31
N GLY A 251 40.22 13.38 94.09
CA GLY A 251 40.46 14.55 94.95
C GLY A 251 41.93 14.98 94.96
N LEU A 252 42.36 15.68 93.91
CA LEU A 252 43.76 16.08 93.71
C LEU A 252 44.14 17.28 94.57
N THR A 253 45.32 17.23 95.22
CA THR A 253 45.93 18.37 95.91
C THR A 253 46.95 19.09 95.00
N GLU A 254 47.29 20.35 95.27
CA GLU A 254 48.22 21.16 94.44
C GLU A 254 49.61 20.50 94.22
N TRP A 255 50.04 19.61 95.12
CA TRP A 255 51.32 18.90 95.04
C TRP A 255 51.33 17.75 94.01
N ASP A 256 50.16 17.27 93.59
CA ASP A 256 50.02 16.14 92.66
C ASP A 256 49.97 16.58 91.18
N LEU A 257 49.85 17.89 90.92
CA LEU A 257 49.65 18.47 89.58
C LEU A 257 50.75 18.12 88.56
N PRO A 258 52.06 18.22 88.90
CA PRO A 258 53.13 17.92 87.95
C PRO A 258 53.14 16.44 87.56
N LEU A 259 52.95 15.56 88.53
CA LEU A 259 52.92 14.10 88.32
C LEU A 259 51.70 13.69 87.48
N LEU A 260 50.55 14.32 87.72
CA LEU A 260 49.34 14.14 86.92
C LEU A 260 49.53 14.63 85.48
N HIS A 261 50.19 15.79 85.30
CA HIS A 261 50.50 16.32 83.96
C HIS A 261 51.39 15.36 83.17
N THR A 262 52.45 14.81 83.79
CA THR A 262 53.30 13.80 83.16
C THR A 262 52.52 12.54 82.80
N ARG A 263 51.63 12.08 83.68
CA ARG A 263 50.79 10.89 83.42
C ARG A 263 49.78 11.12 82.29
N VAL A 264 49.13 12.29 82.26
CA VAL A 264 48.21 12.68 81.18
C VAL A 264 48.96 12.81 79.86
N GLN A 265 50.18 13.34 79.86
CA GLN A 265 51.00 13.44 78.66
C GLN A 265 51.41 12.04 78.15
N MET A 266 51.83 11.12 79.02
CA MET A 266 52.08 9.72 78.64
C MET A 266 50.85 9.04 78.03
N LEU A 267 49.66 9.28 78.58
CA LEU A 267 48.42 8.73 78.04
C LEU A 267 48.08 9.32 76.66
N ARG A 268 48.33 10.62 76.44
CA ARG A 268 48.18 11.27 75.12
C ARG A 268 49.17 10.72 74.10
N ASP A 269 50.41 10.49 74.48
CA ASP A 269 51.44 9.93 73.60
C ASP A 269 51.09 8.47 73.24
N MET A 270 50.63 7.67 74.21
CA MET A 270 50.08 6.32 73.95
C MET A 270 48.86 6.37 73.02
N GLN A 271 47.95 7.34 73.21
CA GLN A 271 46.79 7.52 72.34
C GLN A 271 47.20 7.86 70.90
N GLN A 272 48.21 8.71 70.72
CA GLN A 272 48.76 9.04 69.40
C GLN A 272 49.41 7.82 68.74
N ASP A 273 50.22 7.04 69.46
CA ASP A 273 50.86 5.84 68.92
C ASP A 273 49.82 4.76 68.53
N LEU A 274 48.79 4.56 69.37
CA LEU A 274 47.68 3.66 69.04
C LEU A 274 46.87 4.16 67.83
N SER A 275 46.63 5.47 67.70
CA SER A 275 45.95 6.03 66.53
C SER A 275 46.79 5.85 65.27
N ALA A 276 48.11 6.09 65.34
CA ALA A 276 49.01 5.91 64.21
C ALA A 276 49.08 4.44 63.75
N LYS A 277 49.10 3.49 64.69
CA LYS A 277 49.00 2.05 64.40
C LYS A 277 47.68 1.70 63.73
N LEU A 278 46.56 2.22 64.23
CA LEU A 278 45.25 2.01 63.60
C LEU A 278 45.19 2.60 62.19
N ASP A 279 45.64 3.83 62.00
CA ASP A 279 45.65 4.50 60.69
C ASP A 279 46.53 3.75 59.67
N SER A 280 47.68 3.21 60.11
CA SER A 280 48.53 2.33 59.31
C SER A 280 47.81 1.02 58.91
N THR A 281 47.12 0.36 59.84
CA THR A 281 46.33 -0.84 59.52
C THR A 281 45.17 -0.55 58.56
N PHE A 282 44.51 0.61 58.68
CA PHE A 282 43.49 1.07 57.74
C PHE A 282 44.07 1.36 56.35
N ALA A 283 45.25 1.98 56.26
CA ALA A 283 45.94 2.22 55.00
C ALA A 283 46.34 0.90 54.29
N ALA A 284 46.85 -0.07 55.04
CA ALA A 284 47.16 -1.40 54.52
C ALA A 284 45.91 -2.12 54.01
N PHE A 285 44.81 -2.08 54.77
CA PHE A 285 43.53 -2.69 54.40
C PHE A 285 42.91 -2.06 53.15
N THR A 286 42.89 -0.73 53.06
CA THR A 286 42.35 -0.02 51.88
C THR A 286 43.18 -0.30 50.63
N THR A 287 44.50 -0.41 50.76
CA THR A 287 45.40 -0.84 49.68
C THR A 287 45.15 -2.29 49.26
N GLN A 288 44.93 -3.20 50.21
CA GLN A 288 44.59 -4.60 49.90
C GLN A 288 43.23 -4.70 49.20
N ARG A 289 42.25 -3.92 49.64
CA ARG A 289 40.92 -3.85 49.02
C ARG A 289 40.99 -3.32 47.59
N SER A 290 41.79 -2.28 47.33
CA SER A 290 41.94 -1.73 45.97
C SER A 290 42.61 -2.74 45.04
N LYS A 291 43.67 -3.42 45.49
CA LYS A 291 44.34 -4.51 44.75
C LYS A 291 43.39 -5.65 44.39
N SER A 292 42.67 -6.20 45.37
CA SER A 292 41.69 -7.27 45.13
C SER A 292 40.57 -6.83 44.18
N THR A 293 40.12 -5.58 44.28
CA THR A 293 39.13 -5.02 43.36
C THR A 293 39.66 -4.92 41.93
N THR A 294 40.92 -4.50 41.75
CA THR A 294 41.53 -4.42 40.42
C THR A 294 41.72 -5.79 39.78
N GLU A 295 42.12 -6.80 40.55
CA GLU A 295 42.26 -8.18 40.09
C GLU A 295 40.90 -8.76 39.66
N PHE A 296 39.86 -8.54 40.47
CA PHE A 296 38.49 -8.93 40.11
C PHE A 296 38.01 -8.27 38.82
N ASN A 297 38.27 -6.97 38.64
CA ASN A 297 37.88 -6.24 37.43
C ASN A 297 38.64 -6.74 36.19
N LEU A 298 39.91 -7.11 36.33
CA LEU A 298 40.70 -7.69 35.25
C LEU A 298 40.15 -9.05 34.84
N GLU A 299 39.81 -9.89 35.80
CA GLU A 299 39.25 -11.22 35.55
C GLU A 299 37.85 -11.14 34.93
N ALA A 300 37.00 -10.22 35.42
CA ALA A 300 35.71 -9.94 34.82
C ALA A 300 35.84 -9.52 33.34
N ARG A 301 36.83 -8.67 33.01
CA ARG A 301 37.13 -8.29 31.63
C ARG A 301 37.54 -9.50 30.78
N ARG A 302 38.46 -10.34 31.26
CA ARG A 302 38.88 -11.57 30.55
C ARG A 302 37.70 -12.48 30.23
N VAL A 303 36.81 -12.72 31.20
CA VAL A 303 35.60 -13.53 30.99
C VAL A 303 34.67 -12.89 29.96
N THR A 304 34.48 -11.58 30.00
CA THR A 304 33.64 -10.89 28.99
C THR A 304 34.23 -10.93 27.59
N ASP A 305 35.55 -10.81 27.46
CA ASP A 305 36.22 -10.86 26.16
C ASP A 305 36.21 -12.27 25.58
N MET A 306 36.44 -13.30 26.41
CA MET A 306 36.28 -14.70 26.02
C MET A 306 34.86 -15.00 25.51
N ARG A 307 33.81 -14.47 26.16
CA ARG A 307 32.42 -14.62 25.68
C ARG A 307 32.20 -13.98 24.32
N ARG A 308 32.74 -12.76 24.12
CA ARG A 308 32.63 -12.05 22.86
C ARG A 308 33.34 -12.81 21.74
N GLU A 309 34.51 -13.36 22.00
CA GLU A 309 35.28 -14.15 21.03
C GLU A 309 34.53 -15.42 20.63
N LYS A 310 34.08 -16.22 21.60
CA LYS A 310 33.30 -17.45 21.32
C LYS A 310 32.02 -17.15 20.54
N LYS A 311 31.32 -16.07 20.88
CA LYS A 311 30.13 -15.63 20.14
C LYS A 311 30.48 -15.26 18.69
N ARG A 312 31.54 -14.48 18.49
CA ARG A 312 32.01 -14.09 17.15
C ARG A 312 32.40 -15.31 16.31
N ALA A 313 33.06 -16.32 16.88
CA ALA A 313 33.40 -17.56 16.19
C ALA A 313 32.14 -18.34 15.75
N ILE A 314 31.13 -18.46 16.62
CA ILE A 314 29.87 -19.12 16.27
C ILE A 314 29.13 -18.33 15.17
N ASP A 315 29.02 -17.01 15.30
CA ASP A 315 28.33 -16.16 14.31
C ASP A 315 29.05 -16.22 12.93
N ALA A 316 30.38 -16.31 12.91
CA ALA A 316 31.16 -16.48 11.69
C ALA A 316 30.89 -17.82 11.00
N GLU A 317 30.80 -18.92 11.75
CA GLU A 317 30.49 -20.23 11.18
C GLU A 317 29.07 -20.27 10.62
N MET A 318 28.12 -19.64 11.31
CA MET A 318 26.73 -19.51 10.86
C MET A 318 26.62 -18.73 9.54
N LEU A 319 27.43 -17.68 9.38
CA LEU A 319 27.53 -16.94 8.14
C LEU A 319 28.13 -17.79 7.01
N ARG A 320 29.19 -18.55 7.30
CA ARG A 320 29.81 -19.49 6.34
C ARG A 320 28.80 -20.51 5.83
N LEU A 321 28.04 -21.11 6.75
CA LEU A 321 26.96 -22.05 6.45
C LEU A 321 25.87 -21.42 5.57
N THR A 322 25.44 -20.20 5.91
CA THR A 322 24.44 -19.46 5.12
C THR A 322 24.91 -19.20 3.68
N LYS A 323 26.21 -18.88 3.51
CA LYS A 323 26.82 -18.67 2.19
C LYS A 323 26.80 -19.95 1.35
N VAL A 324 27.22 -21.09 1.91
CA VAL A 324 27.22 -22.39 1.23
C VAL A 324 25.81 -22.75 0.73
N ARG A 325 24.78 -22.52 1.55
CA ARG A 325 23.38 -22.74 1.17
C ARG A 325 22.97 -21.90 -0.05
N ASN A 326 23.28 -20.60 -0.01
CA ASN A 326 22.91 -19.69 -1.10
C ASN A 326 23.64 -20.06 -2.40
N ASP A 327 24.92 -20.45 -2.31
CA ASP A 327 25.72 -20.88 -3.47
C ASP A 327 25.16 -22.16 -4.10
N CYS A 328 24.73 -23.14 -3.29
CA CYS A 328 24.10 -24.37 -3.79
C CYS A 328 22.78 -24.07 -4.52
N ARG A 329 21.95 -23.19 -3.95
CA ARG A 329 20.69 -22.77 -4.56
C ARG A 329 20.91 -22.07 -5.91
N LEU A 330 21.89 -21.19 -5.99
CA LEU A 330 22.26 -20.53 -7.26
C LEU A 330 22.72 -21.52 -8.33
N ARG A 331 23.46 -22.58 -7.96
CA ARG A 331 23.88 -23.63 -8.89
C ARG A 331 22.67 -24.39 -9.46
N ILE A 332 21.69 -24.69 -8.62
CA ILE A 332 20.46 -25.39 -9.04
C ILE A 332 19.61 -24.50 -9.94
N ASP A 333 19.43 -23.22 -9.58
CA ASP A 333 18.71 -22.26 -10.42
C ASP A 333 19.39 -22.08 -11.80
N ALA A 334 20.72 -22.11 -11.83
CA ALA A 334 21.50 -22.06 -13.07
C ALA A 334 21.32 -23.34 -13.90
N GLU A 335 21.31 -24.51 -13.29
CA GLU A 335 21.12 -25.79 -13.99
C GLU A 335 19.69 -25.94 -14.51
N ILE A 336 18.68 -25.52 -13.75
CA ILE A 336 17.29 -25.39 -14.22
C ILE A 336 17.26 -24.47 -15.45
N SER A 337 17.92 -23.31 -15.40
CA SER A 337 17.97 -22.37 -16.53
C SER A 337 18.66 -22.97 -17.77
N ARG A 338 19.71 -23.77 -17.58
CA ARG A 338 20.41 -24.49 -18.66
C ARG A 338 19.53 -25.58 -19.26
N PHE A 339 18.86 -26.37 -18.43
CA PHE A 339 17.90 -27.38 -18.87
C PHE A 339 16.77 -26.75 -19.70
N MET A 340 16.25 -25.61 -19.26
CA MET A 340 15.17 -24.87 -19.95
C MET A 340 15.62 -24.26 -21.29
N THR A 341 16.92 -24.03 -21.48
CA THR A 341 17.50 -23.45 -22.71
C THR A 341 18.10 -24.50 -23.65
N ALA A 342 18.29 -25.74 -23.20
CA ALA A 342 18.85 -26.82 -24.03
C ALA A 342 17.91 -27.23 -25.17
N GLU A 343 18.47 -27.43 -26.37
CA GLU A 343 17.74 -27.67 -27.64
C GLU A 343 16.76 -28.86 -27.63
N ARG A 344 16.91 -29.79 -26.69
CA ARG A 344 16.02 -30.95 -26.53
C ARG A 344 14.60 -30.53 -26.12
N PHE A 345 14.43 -29.42 -25.42
CA PHE A 345 13.12 -28.91 -24.98
C PHE A 345 12.46 -27.97 -26.01
N THR A 346 13.25 -27.18 -26.73
CA THR A 346 12.77 -26.31 -27.82
C THR A 346 12.34 -27.08 -29.07
N ARG A 347 12.91 -28.26 -29.33
CA ARG A 347 12.46 -29.15 -30.43
C ARG A 347 11.13 -29.87 -30.15
N ALA A 348 10.86 -30.18 -28.88
CA ALA A 348 9.61 -30.84 -28.47
C ALA A 348 8.39 -29.90 -28.47
N SER A 349 8.62 -28.58 -28.56
CA SER A 349 7.59 -27.53 -28.57
C SER A 349 7.29 -26.97 -29.97
N GLN A 350 8.00 -27.42 -31.02
CA GLN A 350 7.56 -27.21 -32.40
C GLN A 350 6.43 -28.19 -32.77
N PRO A 351 5.32 -27.74 -33.39
CA PRO A 351 4.29 -28.65 -33.88
C PRO A 351 4.89 -29.54 -34.97
N GLN A 352 4.94 -30.86 -34.72
CA GLN A 352 5.29 -31.81 -35.77
C GLN A 352 4.26 -31.70 -36.90
N SER A 353 4.72 -31.29 -38.08
CA SER A 353 3.99 -31.49 -39.33
C SER A 353 3.80 -32.99 -39.53
N LYS A 354 2.53 -33.43 -39.61
CA LYS A 354 2.16 -34.82 -39.89
C LYS A 354 2.87 -35.31 -41.17
N PRO A 355 3.40 -36.53 -41.21
CA PRO A 355 3.91 -37.12 -42.45
C PRO A 355 2.76 -37.32 -43.43
N GLN A 356 2.82 -36.66 -44.60
CA GLN A 356 1.96 -36.99 -45.73
C GLN A 356 2.37 -38.36 -46.29
N VAL A 357 1.37 -39.23 -46.45
CA VAL A 357 1.48 -40.51 -47.16
C VAL A 357 1.79 -40.24 -48.64
N PRO A 358 2.78 -40.90 -49.25
CA PRO A 358 3.04 -40.76 -50.69
C PRO A 358 2.20 -41.77 -51.50
N PRO A 359 1.68 -41.39 -52.69
CA PRO A 359 1.25 -42.37 -53.68
C PRO A 359 2.46 -42.93 -54.44
N GLN A 360 2.44 -44.24 -54.65
CA GLN A 360 3.39 -44.96 -55.47
C GLN A 360 3.27 -44.56 -56.95
N THR A 361 4.39 -44.36 -57.64
CA THR A 361 4.72 -45.11 -58.88
C THR A 361 6.15 -44.84 -59.36
N GLN A 362 6.68 -45.88 -60.01
CA GLN A 362 8.04 -46.12 -60.49
C GLN A 362 8.37 -45.17 -61.69
N SER A 363 9.59 -44.91 -62.19
CA SER A 363 10.77 -45.74 -62.42
C SER A 363 11.93 -44.89 -63.01
N ARG A 364 13.17 -45.28 -62.67
CA ARG A 364 14.47 -45.23 -63.39
C ARG A 364 14.67 -44.27 -64.59
N THR A 365 15.70 -43.41 -64.51
CA THR A 365 17.01 -43.52 -65.24
C THR A 365 17.89 -42.25 -65.04
N PRO A 366 19.24 -42.34 -65.00
CA PRO A 366 20.17 -41.21 -65.02
C PRO A 366 20.76 -40.99 -66.45
N PRO A 367 21.36 -39.83 -66.83
CA PRO A 367 22.80 -39.60 -66.56
C PRO A 367 23.34 -38.13 -66.53
N ARG A 368 24.41 -37.95 -65.73
CA ARG A 368 25.76 -37.38 -66.03
C ARG A 368 25.96 -36.00 -66.71
N ALA A 369 26.97 -35.30 -66.13
CA ALA A 369 27.92 -34.29 -66.69
C ALA A 369 27.51 -32.81 -66.65
N ARG A 370 28.37 -31.79 -66.45
CA ARG A 370 29.79 -31.64 -66.02
C ARG A 370 30.09 -30.12 -66.10
N LYS A 371 30.62 -29.50 -65.01
CA LYS A 371 31.45 -28.27 -64.91
C LYS A 371 30.88 -26.96 -65.54
N THR A 372 30.93 -25.78 -64.92
CA THR A 372 32.13 -24.99 -64.58
C THR A 372 31.78 -23.79 -63.67
N SER A 373 32.67 -23.50 -62.73
CA SER A 373 33.21 -22.18 -62.34
C SER A 373 32.33 -20.94 -62.46
N THR A 374 32.15 -20.20 -61.36
CA THR A 374 32.85 -18.93 -61.09
C THR A 374 32.24 -18.22 -59.88
N SER A 375 33.15 -17.75 -59.03
CA SER A 375 33.01 -16.99 -57.80
C SER A 375 32.06 -15.79 -57.90
N HIS A 376 31.17 -15.62 -56.93
CA HIS A 376 30.85 -14.28 -56.43
C HIS A 376 30.46 -14.32 -54.95
N SER A 377 31.09 -13.41 -54.21
CA SER A 377 30.88 -13.16 -52.79
C SER A 377 29.49 -12.59 -52.54
N TYR A 378 28.81 -13.14 -51.55
CA TYR A 378 27.72 -12.46 -50.86
C TYR A 378 27.91 -12.68 -49.37
N THR A 379 28.23 -11.57 -48.73
CA THR A 379 28.13 -11.30 -47.30
C THR A 379 26.91 -11.98 -46.70
N SER A 380 27.13 -12.92 -45.77
CA SER A 380 26.07 -13.48 -44.94
C SER A 380 25.57 -12.41 -43.96
N SER A 381 24.61 -11.60 -44.41
CA SER A 381 23.72 -10.86 -43.51
C SER A 381 22.70 -11.86 -42.98
N THR A 382 23.03 -12.51 -41.87
CA THR A 382 22.07 -13.35 -41.12
C THR A 382 21.10 -12.41 -40.41
N GLN A 383 20.02 -12.08 -41.12
CA GLN A 383 18.87 -11.39 -40.57
C GLN A 383 18.15 -12.37 -39.63
N TYR A 384 18.44 -12.24 -38.33
CA TYR A 384 17.67 -12.91 -37.28
C TYR A 384 16.20 -12.48 -37.38
N PRO A 385 15.23 -13.41 -37.34
CA PRO A 385 13.83 -13.07 -37.17
C PRO A 385 13.66 -12.30 -35.85
N GLN A 386 13.20 -11.06 -35.98
CA GLN A 386 12.97 -10.14 -34.88
C GLN A 386 11.83 -10.68 -34.01
N TYR A 387 12.17 -11.32 -32.90
CA TYR A 387 11.20 -11.67 -31.86
C TYR A 387 10.60 -10.40 -31.26
N PRO A 388 9.30 -10.37 -30.90
CA PRO A 388 8.66 -9.20 -30.31
C PRO A 388 9.36 -8.79 -29.01
N GLN A 389 9.93 -7.58 -28.96
CA GLN A 389 10.73 -7.02 -27.84
C GLN A 389 9.97 -6.82 -26.51
N PHE A 390 8.68 -7.18 -26.43
CA PHE A 390 7.84 -6.87 -25.28
C PHE A 390 8.07 -7.74 -24.03
N SER A 391 8.73 -8.91 -24.16
CA SER A 391 8.94 -9.82 -23.03
C SER A 391 10.22 -9.53 -22.24
N THR A 392 11.26 -9.00 -22.90
CA THR A 392 12.55 -8.67 -22.26
C THR A 392 12.46 -7.40 -21.41
N GLU A 393 11.62 -6.44 -21.79
CA GLU A 393 11.44 -5.18 -21.06
C GLU A 393 10.93 -5.40 -19.64
N ARG A 394 9.94 -6.28 -19.42
CA ARG A 394 9.40 -6.55 -18.07
C ARG A 394 10.42 -7.20 -17.14
N THR A 395 11.23 -8.14 -17.63
CA THR A 395 12.29 -8.78 -16.84
C THR A 395 13.46 -7.84 -16.58
N HIS A 396 13.83 -6.98 -17.54
CA HIS A 396 14.85 -5.96 -17.34
C HIS A 396 14.38 -4.85 -16.39
N GLN A 397 13.12 -4.42 -16.48
CA GLN A 397 12.50 -3.47 -15.55
C GLN A 397 12.35 -4.04 -14.13
N GLN A 398 11.96 -5.31 -13.98
CA GLN A 398 11.91 -5.94 -12.65
C GLN A 398 13.29 -6.10 -12.04
N LYS A 399 14.31 -6.49 -12.84
CA LYS A 399 15.70 -6.53 -12.37
C LYS A 399 16.22 -5.14 -12.01
N SER A 400 15.91 -4.11 -12.81
CA SER A 400 16.33 -2.73 -12.51
C SER A 400 15.64 -2.19 -11.26
N GLN A 401 14.34 -2.45 -11.05
CA GLN A 401 13.62 -2.04 -9.85
C GLN A 401 14.12 -2.78 -8.60
N ALA A 402 14.39 -4.08 -8.70
CA ALA A 402 14.96 -4.85 -7.59
C ALA A 402 16.36 -4.34 -7.20
N GLN A 403 17.17 -3.97 -8.20
CA GLN A 403 18.50 -3.43 -7.97
C GLN A 403 18.45 -2.02 -7.38
N GLN A 404 17.59 -1.14 -7.90
CA GLN A 404 17.33 0.18 -7.32
C GLN A 404 16.82 0.10 -5.87
N ALA A 405 15.94 -0.86 -5.57
CA ALA A 405 15.43 -1.07 -4.21
C ALA A 405 16.54 -1.52 -3.24
N ARG A 406 17.45 -2.39 -3.69
CA ARG A 406 18.61 -2.82 -2.88
C ARG A 406 19.61 -1.70 -2.67
N GLU A 407 19.92 -0.93 -3.71
CA GLU A 407 20.81 0.22 -3.61
C GLU A 407 20.24 1.30 -2.67
N ALA A 408 18.94 1.57 -2.75
CA ALA A 408 18.27 2.51 -1.84
C ALA A 408 18.30 2.01 -0.39
N TRP A 409 18.12 0.70 -0.17
CA TRP A 409 18.21 0.09 1.15
C TRP A 409 19.63 0.14 1.73
N GLN A 410 20.64 -0.19 0.92
CA GLN A 410 22.04 -0.10 1.33
C GLN A 410 22.42 1.33 1.72
N ARG A 411 22.05 2.33 0.90
CA ARG A 411 22.28 3.74 1.25
C ARG A 411 21.60 4.13 2.55
N TYR A 412 20.37 3.67 2.79
CA TYR A 412 19.67 3.90 4.04
C TYR A 412 20.43 3.32 5.24
N GLU A 413 20.89 2.07 5.15
CA GLU A 413 21.68 1.43 6.21
C GLU A 413 23.04 2.11 6.41
N ASP A 414 23.79 2.36 5.34
CA ASP A 414 25.10 3.01 5.37
C ASP A 414 25.00 4.38 6.05
N THR A 415 24.01 5.18 5.67
CA THR A 415 23.77 6.51 6.28
C THR A 415 23.40 6.38 7.76
N TRP A 416 22.61 5.36 8.14
CA TRP A 416 22.28 5.09 9.55
C TRP A 416 23.49 4.62 10.36
N THR A 417 24.38 3.82 9.77
CA THR A 417 25.62 3.39 10.42
C THR A 417 26.60 4.56 10.59
N GLU A 418 26.72 5.43 9.60
CA GLU A 418 27.54 6.64 9.66
C GLU A 418 27.02 7.59 10.76
N LEU A 419 25.70 7.83 10.81
CA LEU A 419 25.06 8.63 11.87
C LEU A 419 25.23 8.05 13.28
N SER A 420 25.35 6.72 13.40
CA SER A 420 25.47 6.03 14.69
C SER A 420 26.92 5.90 15.17
N ASN A 421 27.88 5.79 14.25
CA ASN A 421 29.31 5.59 14.53
C ASN A 421 30.10 6.90 14.53
N SER A 422 29.60 7.95 13.89
CA SER A 422 30.26 9.25 13.86
C SER A 422 30.00 10.04 15.16
N ASP A 423 31.08 10.30 15.89
CA ASP A 423 31.11 11.27 17.00
C ASP A 423 31.44 12.70 16.51
N ALA A 424 31.57 12.88 15.19
CA ALA A 424 31.84 14.17 14.58
C ALA A 424 30.57 15.07 14.61
N PRO A 425 30.74 16.40 14.71
CA PRO A 425 29.64 17.36 14.73
C PRO A 425 29.02 17.54 13.33
N VAL A 426 28.40 16.50 12.79
CA VAL A 426 27.59 16.60 11.57
C VAL A 426 26.28 17.28 11.92
N ARG A 427 26.06 18.50 11.42
CA ARG A 427 24.77 19.20 11.55
C ARG A 427 23.73 18.51 10.67
N LEU A 428 22.78 17.83 11.30
CA LEU A 428 21.69 17.16 10.61
C LEU A 428 20.68 18.21 10.11
N ASN A 429 20.33 18.12 8.84
CA ASN A 429 19.25 18.89 8.23
C ASN A 429 18.18 17.91 7.71
N PHE A 430 17.06 18.41 7.21
CA PHE A 430 15.97 17.55 6.72
C PHE A 430 16.43 16.61 5.57
N HIS A 431 17.38 17.05 4.75
CA HIS A 431 17.84 16.30 3.57
C HIS A 431 18.94 15.29 3.85
N ASN A 432 19.63 15.37 4.99
CA ASN A 432 20.71 14.46 5.37
C ASN A 432 20.22 13.36 6.32
N ILE A 433 18.97 13.45 6.80
CA ILE A 433 18.36 12.40 7.60
C ILE A 433 17.95 11.25 6.69
N PRO A 434 18.34 10.00 6.99
CA PRO A 434 17.99 8.82 6.22
C PRO A 434 16.54 8.41 6.48
N TRP A 435 15.60 9.10 5.83
CA TRP A 435 14.17 8.79 5.88
C TRP A 435 13.87 7.43 5.24
N PRO A 436 12.86 6.68 5.72
CA PRO A 436 12.52 5.36 5.17
C PRO A 436 11.72 5.49 3.86
N ALA A 437 12.38 5.92 2.79
CA ALA A 437 11.80 6.10 1.46
C ALA A 437 12.84 5.79 0.36
N PHE A 438 12.39 5.35 -0.83
CA PHE A 438 13.28 5.05 -1.96
C PHE A 438 14.05 6.26 -2.49
N SER A 439 13.50 7.46 -2.32
CA SER A 439 14.11 8.74 -2.66
C SER A 439 14.09 9.66 -1.46
N GLN A 440 15.16 10.44 -1.28
CA GLN A 440 15.23 11.42 -0.20
C GLN A 440 14.05 12.40 -0.30
N PRO A 441 13.18 12.48 0.70
CA PRO A 441 12.03 13.37 0.63
C PRO A 441 12.48 14.82 0.69
N THR A 442 11.86 15.66 -0.13
CA THR A 442 12.11 17.11 -0.14
C THR A 442 11.32 17.83 0.96
N GLY A 443 10.29 17.18 1.53
CA GLY A 443 9.47 17.73 2.61
C GLY A 443 8.58 16.68 3.28
N VAL A 444 7.95 17.08 4.39
CA VAL A 444 7.17 16.20 5.27
C VAL A 444 5.98 15.52 4.56
N ALA A 445 5.36 16.17 3.58
CA ALA A 445 4.22 15.62 2.84
C ALA A 445 4.53 14.32 2.06
N GLN A 446 5.81 14.08 1.75
CA GLN A 446 6.26 12.86 1.04
C GLN A 446 6.45 11.66 1.99
N LEU A 447 6.42 11.89 3.31
CA LEU A 447 6.50 10.86 4.36
C LEU A 447 5.10 10.34 4.70
N ASN A 448 4.54 9.50 3.84
CA ASN A 448 3.22 8.91 4.04
C ASN A 448 3.28 7.38 4.19
N SER A 449 2.20 6.77 4.68
CA SER A 449 2.11 5.32 4.92
C SER A 449 2.38 4.50 3.65
N ARG A 450 2.01 5.01 2.47
CA ARG A 450 2.25 4.35 1.18
C ARG A 450 3.72 4.33 0.79
N SER A 451 4.43 5.47 0.87
CA SER A 451 5.84 5.57 0.48
C SER A 451 6.74 4.81 1.47
N ILE A 452 6.47 4.96 2.76
CA ILE A 452 7.20 4.30 3.84
C ILE A 452 6.94 2.79 3.83
N GLY A 453 5.68 2.39 3.62
CA GLY A 453 5.29 0.99 3.51
C GLY A 453 5.91 0.31 2.30
N ALA A 454 5.92 0.98 1.13
CA ALA A 454 6.57 0.46 -0.07
C ALA A 454 8.07 0.25 0.13
N PHE A 455 8.73 1.14 0.88
CA PHE A 455 10.17 1.02 1.19
C PHE A 455 10.45 -0.08 2.22
N LEU A 456 9.86 -0.01 3.42
CA LEU A 456 10.17 -0.95 4.53
C LEU A 456 9.68 -2.38 4.28
N LEU A 457 8.55 -2.53 3.58
CA LEU A 457 7.87 -3.81 3.38
C LEU A 457 8.17 -4.43 2.01
N SER A 458 9.02 -3.80 1.19
CA SER A 458 9.47 -4.38 -0.06
C SER A 458 10.16 -5.74 0.18
N SER A 459 9.82 -6.71 -0.66
CA SER A 459 10.45 -8.03 -0.69
C SER A 459 11.79 -8.03 -1.42
N LEU A 460 12.21 -6.89 -1.98
CA LEU A 460 13.33 -6.78 -2.90
C LEU A 460 14.69 -6.59 -2.19
N HIS A 461 14.70 -6.02 -0.99
CA HIS A 461 15.92 -5.73 -0.22
C HIS A 461 16.25 -6.77 0.84
N ASP A 462 15.26 -7.28 1.57
CA ASP A 462 15.45 -8.36 2.54
C ASP A 462 15.04 -9.68 1.90
N GLY A 463 16.00 -10.57 1.65
CA GLY A 463 15.80 -11.90 1.07
C GLY A 463 14.95 -12.88 1.90
N GLY A 464 13.75 -12.47 2.35
CA GLY A 464 12.71 -13.29 2.97
C GLY A 464 12.80 -13.52 4.48
N GLY A 465 13.80 -12.96 5.18
CA GLY A 465 14.09 -13.33 6.58
C GLY A 465 13.15 -12.77 7.65
N SER A 466 12.71 -11.51 7.54
CA SER A 466 11.92 -10.83 8.58
C SER A 466 10.45 -10.66 8.18
N THR A 467 9.52 -10.99 9.09
CA THR A 467 8.08 -10.84 8.85
C THR A 467 7.67 -9.36 8.73
N ARG A 468 6.61 -9.09 7.96
CA ARG A 468 6.06 -7.72 7.76
C ARG A 468 5.89 -6.95 9.07
N ARG A 469 5.32 -7.63 10.08
CA ARG A 469 5.02 -7.08 11.40
C ARG A 469 6.26 -6.81 12.24
N GLU A 470 7.32 -7.59 12.06
CA GLU A 470 8.59 -7.42 12.76
C GLU A 470 9.40 -6.23 12.22
N ARG A 471 9.39 -6.03 10.89
CA ARG A 471 10.00 -4.86 10.25
C ARG A 471 9.37 -3.55 10.73
N ILE A 472 8.04 -3.52 10.79
CA ILE A 472 7.29 -2.36 11.30
C ILE A 472 7.65 -2.10 12.78
N ARG A 473 7.70 -3.14 13.63
CA ARG A 473 8.11 -2.99 15.03
C ARG A 473 9.53 -2.46 15.19
N ASN A 474 10.47 -2.94 14.38
CA ASN A 474 11.86 -2.46 14.43
C ASN A 474 11.97 -0.99 14.00
N ALA A 475 11.27 -0.62 12.92
CA ALA A 475 11.19 0.78 12.48
C ALA A 475 10.53 1.68 13.53
N MET A 476 9.48 1.23 14.21
CA MET A 476 8.84 1.99 15.30
C MET A 476 9.78 2.23 16.49
N ARG A 477 10.68 1.28 16.81
CA ARG A 477 11.66 1.48 17.88
C ARG A 477 12.70 2.53 17.53
N LEU A 478 13.07 2.62 16.25
CA LEU A 478 14.05 3.58 15.74
C LEU A 478 13.46 4.99 15.59
N TRP A 479 12.23 5.09 15.08
CA TRP A 479 11.55 6.34 14.78
C TRP A 479 10.59 6.81 15.89
N HIS A 480 10.70 6.27 17.09
CA HIS A 480 9.88 6.72 18.21
C HIS A 480 10.18 8.20 18.51
N PRO A 481 9.20 9.12 18.44
CA PRO A 481 9.46 10.56 18.45
C PRO A 481 10.22 11.00 19.70
N ASP A 482 9.84 10.51 20.87
CA ASP A 482 10.51 10.85 22.13
C ASP A 482 11.99 10.41 22.17
N LYS A 483 12.27 9.14 21.83
CA LYS A 483 13.63 8.58 21.83
C LYS A 483 14.51 9.21 20.74
N TRP A 484 13.92 9.47 19.57
CA TRP A 484 14.63 10.09 18.46
C TRP A 484 14.99 11.54 18.80
N MET A 485 14.04 12.32 19.34
CA MET A 485 14.28 13.70 19.77
C MET A 485 15.36 13.75 20.86
N GLY A 486 15.28 12.91 21.88
CA GLY A 486 16.28 12.89 22.95
C GLY A 486 17.69 12.54 22.47
N ARG A 487 17.82 11.73 21.41
CA ARG A 487 19.12 11.23 20.92
C ARG A 487 19.75 12.10 19.83
N TYR A 488 18.94 12.63 18.91
CA TYR A 488 19.46 13.27 17.69
C TYR A 488 19.12 14.77 17.58
N MET A 489 18.16 15.30 18.33
CA MET A 489 17.76 16.72 18.20
C MET A 489 18.89 17.69 18.53
N GLY A 490 19.80 17.33 19.45
CA GLY A 490 20.99 18.14 19.76
C GLY A 490 22.00 18.24 18.61
N ARG A 491 21.88 17.39 17.57
CA ARG A 491 22.74 17.39 16.38
C ARG A 491 22.06 18.04 15.17
N VAL A 492 20.79 18.46 15.28
CA VAL A 492 20.00 19.03 14.17
C VAL A 492 20.22 20.53 14.07
N ASP A 493 20.35 21.06 12.85
CA ASP A 493 20.41 22.49 12.59
C ASP A 493 19.11 23.17 13.09
N PRO A 494 19.20 24.21 13.94
CA PRO A 494 18.04 24.94 14.44
C PRO A 494 17.07 25.40 13.35
N ARG A 495 17.56 25.72 12.14
CA ARG A 495 16.73 26.17 11.01
C ARG A 495 15.82 25.08 10.46
N HIS A 496 16.19 23.81 10.64
CA HIS A 496 15.45 22.64 10.17
C HIS A 496 14.78 21.86 11.30
N ALA A 497 14.99 22.25 12.57
CA ALA A 497 14.52 21.52 13.74
C ALA A 497 13.00 21.26 13.71
N GLN A 498 12.20 22.24 13.29
CA GLN A 498 10.74 22.07 13.21
C GLN A 498 10.34 21.08 12.11
N SER A 499 10.88 21.22 10.89
CA SER A 499 10.60 20.30 9.78
C SER A 499 11.03 18.86 10.09
N VAL A 500 12.12 18.69 10.84
CA VAL A 500 12.60 17.39 11.28
C VAL A 500 11.67 16.77 12.32
N LYS A 501 11.21 17.54 13.32
CA LYS A 501 10.20 17.09 14.29
C LYS A 501 8.91 16.63 13.59
N ASP A 502 8.43 17.43 12.65
CA ASP A 502 7.22 17.13 11.88
C ASP A 502 7.41 15.89 11.01
N GLY A 503 8.60 15.72 10.41
CA GLY A 503 8.96 14.52 9.65
C GLY A 503 9.01 13.25 10.50
N VAL A 504 9.62 13.29 11.69
CA VAL A 504 9.68 12.14 12.61
C VAL A 504 8.27 11.76 13.08
N ASN A 505 7.44 12.75 13.41
CA ASN A 505 6.04 12.52 13.77
C ASN A 505 5.24 11.93 12.61
N ALA A 506 5.48 12.36 11.37
CA ALA A 506 4.85 11.79 10.18
C ALA A 506 5.24 10.32 9.98
N VAL A 507 6.53 9.98 10.13
CA VAL A 507 7.00 8.58 10.05
C VAL A 507 6.38 7.72 11.15
N ALA A 508 6.34 8.20 12.39
CA ALA A 508 5.75 7.45 13.50
C ALA A 508 4.24 7.19 13.29
N ARG A 509 3.49 8.17 12.76
CA ARG A 509 2.08 8.01 12.40
C ARG A 509 1.90 6.99 11.27
N ALA A 510 2.71 7.11 10.21
CA ALA A 510 2.69 6.18 9.08
C ALA A 510 2.99 4.73 9.50
N LEU A 511 3.96 4.53 10.40
CA LEU A 511 4.27 3.20 10.94
C LEU A 511 3.15 2.63 11.81
N THR A 512 2.45 3.48 12.57
CA THR A 512 1.30 3.06 13.39
C THR A 512 0.12 2.65 12.51
N GLU A 513 -0.14 3.39 11.43
CA GLU A 513 -1.16 3.06 10.43
C GLU A 513 -0.83 1.74 9.69
N LEU A 514 0.44 1.53 9.34
CA LEU A 514 0.91 0.28 8.72
C LEU A 514 0.81 -0.92 9.68
N LEU A 515 0.98 -0.70 10.99
CA LEU A 515 0.79 -1.76 11.99
C LEU A 515 -0.68 -2.10 12.19
N ALA A 516 -1.58 -1.12 12.10
CA ALA A 516 -3.03 -1.34 12.21
C ALA A 516 -3.61 -2.10 10.99
N THR A 517 -2.92 -2.07 9.85
CA THR A 517 -3.32 -2.70 8.59
C THR A 517 -2.54 -3.97 8.24
N ALA A 518 -1.61 -4.40 9.10
CA ALA A 518 -0.75 -5.59 8.95
C ALA A 518 -1.13 -6.71 9.91
#